data_AF-A0A2D7XDB7-F1
#
_entry.id   AF-A0A2D7XDB7-F1
#
_cell.length_a   1.000
_cell.length_b   1.000
_cell.length_c   1.000
_cell.angle_alpha   90.00
_cell.angle_beta   90.00
_cell.angle_gamma   90.00
#
_symmetry.space_group_name_H-M   'P 1'
#
loop_
_entity.id
_entity.type
_entity.pdbx_description
1 polymer ?
#
loop_
_entity_poly.entity_id
_entity_poly.type
_entity_poly.pdbx_seq_one_letter_code
_entity_poly.pdbx_strand_id
1 'polypeptide(L)'
;HNTAQLWSIAACIWLFYRALKYDSMVNWIALGAVAALAMLTKYSALVQFAAFFIFMLIHGDLRRKSVQKGILAAAIVFLVVMLPHLLWLIGNQFAPLHYADASMESSSYLEAWKSIMAFVLDQLARLSPMILLWGALWYWQRRKPIETLHLVTDETYAAMLNAGARQFLLWVGLGPFVLTVLISAALGTSLTASWGTTFFVLFGFYAFWKLKGNDRIWLQRTLVLAIGMQLVMALAYGLARGPIAEYAGRDARSAFAGPELAEKLNTIWQQHVPDTPVPLVASDRWFGGNIALNLNRNTEVFISADYFQSPWLNPETALNCGALVVYAPHAKGYWSPQLIALYESAGIKGEFEHHWSRSKHSPLFTVKWGIITPGPQCGLAKNE
;
A
#
# COMPACT_ATOMS: atom_id res chain seq x y z
N HIS A 1 -4.42 0.91 0.99
CA HIS A 1 -4.25 -0.35 1.74
C HIS A 1 -3.29 -0.23 2.94
N ASN A 2 -2.06 0.27 2.81
CA ASN A 2 -1.10 0.31 3.94
C ASN A 2 -1.60 1.11 5.16
N THR A 3 -2.05 2.36 4.96
CA THR A 3 -2.63 3.18 6.04
C THR A 3 -3.89 2.56 6.63
N ALA A 4 -4.75 2.00 5.78
CA ALA A 4 -5.98 1.33 6.20
C ALA A 4 -5.70 0.06 7.04
N GLN A 5 -4.56 -0.60 6.86
CA GLN A 5 -4.19 -1.79 7.63
C GLN A 5 -3.56 -1.44 8.99
N LEU A 6 -3.05 -0.22 9.16
CA LEU A 6 -2.27 0.15 10.35
C LEU A 6 -3.04 -0.05 11.65
N TRP A 7 -4.31 0.39 11.69
CA TRP A 7 -5.14 0.29 12.88
C TRP A 7 -5.43 -1.17 13.25
N SER A 8 -5.69 -2.04 12.26
CA SER A 8 -6.04 -3.44 12.50
C SER A 8 -4.82 -4.25 12.94
N ILE A 9 -3.63 -3.97 12.40
CA ILE A 9 -2.37 -4.56 12.90
C ILE A 9 -2.08 -4.11 14.34
N ALA A 10 -2.21 -2.81 14.64
CA ALA A 10 -2.00 -2.31 15.99
C ALA A 10 -2.98 -2.94 16.99
N ALA A 11 -4.25 -3.06 16.61
CA ALA A 11 -5.27 -3.73 17.41
C ALA A 11 -4.97 -5.25 17.57
N CYS A 12 -4.51 -5.94 16.53
CA CYS A 12 -4.07 -7.33 16.63
C CYS A 12 -2.94 -7.49 17.65
N ILE A 13 -1.90 -6.66 17.57
CA ILE A 13 -0.75 -6.71 18.51
C ILE A 13 -1.24 -6.51 19.95
N TRP A 14 -2.11 -5.52 20.17
CA TRP A 14 -2.63 -5.22 21.51
C TRP A 14 -3.55 -6.32 22.05
N LEU A 15 -4.48 -6.83 21.24
CA LEU A 15 -5.39 -7.91 21.61
C LEU A 15 -4.62 -9.21 21.88
N PHE A 16 -3.62 -9.52 21.07
CA PHE A 16 -2.74 -10.67 21.25
C PHE A 16 -1.99 -10.58 22.60
N TYR A 17 -1.39 -9.43 22.91
CA TYR A 17 -0.75 -9.20 24.21
C TYR A 17 -1.73 -9.41 25.38
N ARG A 18 -2.93 -8.84 25.28
CA ARG A 18 -3.95 -8.96 26.33
C ARG A 18 -4.51 -10.37 26.46
N ALA A 19 -4.69 -11.08 25.35
CA ALA A 19 -5.18 -12.45 25.35
C ALA A 19 -4.22 -13.39 26.08
N LEU A 20 -2.90 -13.24 25.83
CA LEU A 20 -1.88 -14.03 26.52
C LEU A 20 -1.70 -13.64 27.99
N LYS A 21 -1.73 -12.34 28.30
CA LYS A 21 -1.48 -11.83 29.66
C LYS A 21 -2.64 -12.08 30.63
N TYR A 22 -3.88 -11.94 30.16
CA TYR A 22 -5.09 -12.00 31.00
C TYR A 22 -5.92 -13.26 30.78
N ASP A 23 -5.45 -14.21 29.98
CA ASP A 23 -6.13 -15.47 29.64
C ASP A 23 -7.59 -15.27 29.20
N SER A 24 -7.83 -14.22 28.40
CA SER A 24 -9.17 -13.73 28.11
C SER A 24 -9.68 -14.24 26.75
N MET A 25 -10.73 -15.05 26.77
CA MET A 25 -11.39 -15.57 25.56
C MET A 25 -11.98 -14.44 24.69
N VAL A 26 -12.51 -13.38 25.31
CA VAL A 26 -13.04 -12.22 24.58
C VAL A 26 -11.94 -11.55 23.75
N ASN A 27 -10.73 -11.44 24.29
CA ASN A 27 -9.59 -10.89 23.54
C ASN A 27 -9.16 -11.81 22.38
N TRP A 28 -9.26 -13.14 22.53
CA TRP A 28 -9.01 -14.08 21.44
C TRP A 28 -10.05 -13.98 20.32
N ILE A 29 -11.33 -13.90 20.66
CA ILE A 29 -12.43 -13.71 19.70
C ILE A 29 -12.26 -12.39 18.95
N ALA A 30 -12.01 -11.30 19.68
CA ALA A 30 -11.75 -9.99 19.08
C ALA A 30 -10.50 -10.01 18.20
N LEU A 31 -9.43 -10.71 18.61
CA LEU A 31 -8.23 -10.90 17.80
C LEU A 31 -8.55 -11.59 16.47
N GLY A 32 -9.36 -12.65 16.48
CA GLY A 32 -9.79 -13.35 15.27
C GLY A 32 -10.52 -12.42 14.28
N ALA A 33 -11.48 -11.64 14.78
CA ALA A 33 -12.23 -10.69 13.96
C ALA A 33 -11.33 -9.60 13.36
N VAL A 34 -10.48 -8.95 14.17
CA VAL A 34 -9.58 -7.88 13.71
C VAL A 34 -8.48 -8.44 12.79
N ALA A 35 -8.01 -9.67 13.03
CA ALA A 35 -7.05 -10.34 12.15
C ALA A 35 -7.63 -10.58 10.76
N ALA A 36 -8.92 -10.94 10.66
CA ALA A 36 -9.60 -11.07 9.38
C ALA A 36 -9.68 -9.72 8.65
N LEU A 37 -10.05 -8.65 9.36
CA LEU A 37 -10.06 -7.29 8.79
C LEU A 37 -8.66 -6.84 8.32
N ALA A 38 -7.60 -7.20 9.06
CA ALA A 38 -6.23 -6.94 8.65
C ALA A 38 -5.85 -7.67 7.35
N MET A 39 -6.25 -8.94 7.21
CA MET A 39 -6.04 -9.75 6.00
C MET A 39 -6.84 -9.26 4.80
N LEU A 40 -8.12 -8.91 5.00
CA LEU A 40 -8.97 -8.30 3.97
C LEU A 40 -8.38 -6.99 3.45
N THR A 41 -7.69 -6.24 4.30
CA THR A 41 -7.06 -4.99 3.88
C THR A 41 -5.77 -5.24 3.08
N LYS A 42 -4.93 -6.18 3.53
CA LYS A 42 -3.70 -6.60 2.84
C LYS A 42 -3.16 -7.93 3.39
N TYR A 43 -2.80 -8.85 2.50
CA TYR A 43 -2.30 -10.18 2.90
C TYR A 43 -0.97 -10.19 3.68
N SER A 44 -0.19 -9.10 3.66
CA SER A 44 1.03 -8.99 4.46
C SER A 44 0.79 -9.08 5.97
N ALA A 45 -0.46 -8.97 6.44
CA ALA A 45 -0.82 -9.26 7.83
C ALA A 45 -0.41 -10.67 8.27
N LEU A 46 -0.37 -11.64 7.35
CA LEU A 46 0.04 -13.01 7.64
C LEU A 46 1.45 -13.09 8.23
N VAL A 47 2.35 -12.19 7.81
CA VAL A 47 3.73 -12.12 8.34
C VAL A 47 3.73 -11.68 9.81
N GLN A 48 2.82 -10.77 10.19
CA GLN A 48 2.62 -10.39 11.59
C GLN A 48 2.07 -11.56 12.42
N PHE A 49 1.15 -12.35 11.87
CA PHE A 49 0.59 -13.51 12.55
C PHE A 49 1.63 -14.63 12.72
N ALA A 50 2.51 -14.82 11.74
CA ALA A 50 3.66 -15.69 11.87
C ALA A 50 4.58 -15.26 13.03
N ALA A 51 4.81 -13.95 13.20
CA ALA A 51 5.54 -13.44 14.35
C ALA A 51 4.84 -13.72 15.70
N PHE A 52 3.50 -13.61 15.77
CA PHE A 52 2.73 -14.02 16.96
C PHE A 52 2.90 -15.52 17.26
N PHE A 53 2.83 -16.35 16.22
CA PHE A 53 2.97 -17.80 16.34
C PHE A 53 4.37 -18.20 16.81
N ILE A 54 5.42 -17.62 16.22
CA ILE A 54 6.81 -17.84 16.64
C ILE A 54 7.03 -17.39 18.08
N PHE A 55 6.47 -16.23 18.48
CA PHE A 55 6.52 -15.79 19.87
C PHE A 55 5.91 -16.83 20.82
N MET A 56 4.69 -17.31 20.55
CA MET A 56 4.04 -18.34 21.36
C MET A 56 4.80 -19.67 21.39
N LEU A 57 5.42 -20.07 20.27
CA LEU A 57 6.25 -21.27 20.18
C LEU A 57 7.44 -21.18 21.12
N ILE A 58 8.19 -20.08 21.05
CA ILE A 58 9.43 -19.88 21.82
C ILE A 58 9.15 -19.80 23.33
N HIS A 59 8.01 -19.22 23.72
CA HIS A 59 7.65 -19.07 25.12
C HIS A 59 6.85 -20.27 25.67
N GLY A 60 6.61 -21.29 24.84
CA GLY A 60 5.87 -22.49 25.24
C GLY A 60 4.38 -22.25 25.51
N ASP A 61 3.83 -21.11 25.08
CA ASP A 61 2.44 -20.72 25.29
C ASP A 61 1.46 -21.74 24.68
N LEU A 62 1.85 -22.36 23.57
CA LEU A 62 1.04 -23.37 22.88
C LEU A 62 0.80 -24.63 23.71
N ARG A 63 1.55 -24.86 24.80
CA ARG A 63 1.30 -25.97 25.73
C ARG A 63 0.12 -25.70 26.67
N ARG A 64 -0.30 -24.44 26.81
CA ARG A 64 -1.41 -24.04 27.69
C ARG A 64 -2.75 -24.34 27.01
N LYS A 65 -3.60 -25.15 27.65
CA LYS A 65 -4.94 -25.50 27.13
C LYS A 65 -5.82 -24.28 26.89
N SER A 66 -5.71 -23.25 27.72
CA SER A 66 -6.48 -22.01 27.56
C SER A 66 -6.08 -21.25 26.29
N VAL A 67 -4.78 -21.16 26.00
CA VAL A 67 -4.23 -20.58 24.76
C VAL A 67 -4.68 -21.39 23.54
N GLN A 68 -4.62 -22.73 23.59
CA GLN A 68 -5.09 -23.58 22.48
C GLN A 68 -6.58 -23.34 22.16
N LYS A 69 -7.43 -23.28 23.20
CA LYS A 69 -8.86 -22.95 23.05
C LYS A 69 -9.05 -21.54 22.50
N GLY A 70 -8.25 -20.58 22.96
CA GLY A 70 -8.25 -19.21 22.48
C GLY A 70 -7.89 -19.10 21.00
N ILE A 71 -6.81 -19.77 20.57
CA ILE A 71 -6.40 -19.85 19.16
C ILE A 71 -7.50 -20.47 18.31
N LEU A 72 -8.11 -21.55 18.76
CA LEU A 72 -9.23 -22.19 18.04
C LEU A 72 -10.42 -21.23 17.89
N ALA A 73 -10.82 -20.54 18.96
CA ALA A 73 -11.88 -19.55 18.91
C ALA A 73 -11.55 -18.39 17.96
N ALA A 74 -10.33 -17.86 18.03
CA ALA A 74 -9.85 -16.82 17.14
C ALA A 74 -9.85 -17.26 15.67
N ALA A 75 -9.40 -18.49 15.39
CA ALA A 75 -9.38 -19.07 14.05
C ALA A 75 -10.80 -19.26 13.48
N ILE A 76 -11.75 -19.75 14.28
CA ILE A 76 -13.15 -19.89 13.85
C ILE A 76 -13.73 -18.53 13.49
N VAL A 77 -13.57 -17.52 14.35
CA VAL A 77 -14.07 -16.16 14.11
C VAL A 77 -13.39 -15.54 12.88
N PHE A 78 -12.08 -15.72 12.74
CA PHE A 78 -11.32 -15.28 11.57
C PHE A 78 -11.91 -15.87 10.28
N LEU A 79 -12.15 -17.19 10.25
CA LEU A 79 -12.71 -17.87 9.08
C LEU A 79 -14.13 -17.40 8.76
N VAL A 80 -14.98 -17.20 9.76
CA VAL A 80 -16.34 -16.67 9.56
C VAL A 80 -16.31 -15.29 8.94
N VAL A 81 -15.45 -14.39 9.42
CA VAL A 81 -15.33 -13.02 8.87
C VAL A 81 -14.69 -13.03 7.48
N MET A 82 -13.74 -13.93 7.22
CA MET A 82 -13.10 -14.10 5.90
C MET A 82 -14.01 -14.81 4.88
N LEU A 83 -15.05 -15.52 5.32
CA LEU A 83 -15.84 -16.41 4.48
C LEU A 83 -16.38 -15.74 3.21
N PRO A 84 -16.99 -14.53 3.25
CA PRO A 84 -17.49 -13.89 2.04
C PRO A 84 -16.37 -13.66 1.00
N HIS A 85 -15.18 -13.29 1.46
CA HIS A 85 -14.02 -13.08 0.60
C HIS A 85 -13.45 -14.39 0.04
N LEU A 86 -13.43 -15.46 0.84
CA LEU A 86 -13.00 -16.78 0.37
C LEU A 86 -13.94 -17.32 -0.71
N LEU A 87 -15.25 -17.15 -0.55
CA LEU A 87 -16.24 -17.52 -1.58
C LEU A 87 -16.06 -16.68 -2.86
N TRP A 88 -15.84 -15.37 -2.70
CA TRP A 88 -15.54 -14.48 -3.83
C TRP A 88 -14.26 -14.89 -4.57
N LEU A 89 -13.19 -15.26 -3.85
CA LEU A 89 -11.94 -15.74 -4.45
C LEU A 89 -12.15 -16.99 -5.31
N ILE A 90 -12.91 -17.96 -4.83
CA ILE A 90 -13.22 -19.19 -5.58
C ILE A 90 -13.98 -18.84 -6.86
N GLY A 91 -14.99 -17.96 -6.78
CA GLY A 91 -15.76 -17.52 -7.94
C GLY A 91 -14.98 -16.70 -8.96
N ASN A 92 -13.87 -16.07 -8.55
CA ASN A 92 -13.05 -15.18 -9.39
C ASN A 92 -11.64 -15.75 -9.64
N GLN A 93 -11.51 -17.08 -9.65
CA GLN A 93 -10.28 -17.80 -9.99
C GLN A 93 -9.04 -17.29 -9.23
N PHE A 94 -9.21 -16.89 -7.96
CA PHE A 94 -8.13 -16.35 -7.14
C PHE A 94 -7.35 -15.19 -7.78
N ALA A 95 -8.02 -14.32 -8.54
CA ALA A 95 -7.37 -13.23 -9.28
C ALA A 95 -6.33 -12.40 -8.50
N PRO A 96 -6.53 -12.04 -7.21
CA PRO A 96 -5.50 -11.34 -6.43
C PRO A 96 -4.22 -12.16 -6.21
N LEU A 97 -4.30 -13.49 -6.16
CA LEU A 97 -3.13 -14.36 -6.03
C LEU A 97 -2.35 -14.42 -7.35
N HIS A 98 -3.02 -14.50 -8.49
CA HIS A 98 -2.36 -14.41 -9.80
C HIS A 98 -1.61 -13.09 -9.99
N TYR A 99 -2.18 -11.96 -9.50
CA TYR A 99 -1.47 -10.69 -9.48
C TYR A 99 -0.22 -10.72 -8.58
N ALA A 100 -0.30 -11.39 -7.42
CA ALA A 100 0.85 -11.55 -6.53
C ALA A 100 1.94 -12.42 -7.18
N ASP A 101 1.58 -13.53 -7.83
CA ASP A 101 2.50 -14.41 -8.54
C ASP A 101 3.22 -13.66 -9.68
N ALA A 102 2.48 -12.88 -10.48
CA ALA A 102 3.07 -12.04 -11.53
C ALA A 102 3.99 -10.93 -10.96
N SER A 103 3.74 -10.51 -9.71
CA SER A 103 4.61 -9.55 -9.01
C SER A 103 5.82 -10.21 -8.33
N MET A 104 5.81 -11.54 -8.20
CA MET A 104 6.84 -12.37 -7.58
C MET A 104 7.67 -13.10 -8.64
N GLU A 105 8.10 -12.39 -9.69
CA GLU A 105 9.01 -12.98 -10.68
C GLU A 105 10.24 -13.56 -9.98
N SER A 106 10.52 -14.83 -10.28
CA SER A 106 11.70 -15.53 -9.79
C SER A 106 12.95 -14.89 -10.40
N SER A 107 13.61 -14.07 -9.60
CA SER A 107 14.87 -13.44 -9.99
C SER A 107 16.04 -14.40 -9.73
N SER A 108 17.11 -14.29 -10.52
CA SER A 108 18.38 -14.95 -10.17
C SER A 108 18.75 -14.61 -8.72
N TYR A 109 19.40 -15.51 -7.98
CA TYR A 109 19.81 -15.27 -6.59
C TYR A 109 20.59 -13.96 -6.40
N LEU A 110 21.37 -13.54 -7.40
CA LEU A 110 22.08 -12.25 -7.37
C LEU A 110 21.12 -11.05 -7.39
N GLU A 111 20.08 -11.12 -8.21
CA GLU A 111 19.05 -10.09 -8.32
C GLU A 111 18.13 -10.07 -7.08
N ALA A 112 17.84 -11.25 -6.51
CA ALA A 112 17.16 -11.35 -5.22
C ALA A 112 17.95 -10.65 -4.10
N TRP A 113 19.27 -10.87 -4.02
CA TRP A 113 20.13 -10.19 -3.06
C TRP A 113 20.16 -8.67 -3.24
N LYS A 114 20.28 -8.18 -4.48
CA LYS A 114 20.18 -6.74 -4.77
C LYS A 114 18.83 -6.17 -4.36
N SER A 115 17.74 -6.91 -4.62
CA SER A 115 16.38 -6.53 -4.22
C SER A 115 16.24 -6.44 -2.70
N ILE A 116 16.79 -7.41 -1.95
CA ILE A 116 16.80 -7.38 -0.48
C ILE A 116 17.57 -6.17 0.04
N MET A 117 18.75 -5.88 -0.50
CA MET A 117 19.54 -4.71 -0.09
C MET A 117 18.80 -3.40 -0.40
N ALA A 118 18.23 -3.28 -1.60
CA ALA A 118 17.42 -2.14 -1.98
C ALA A 118 16.19 -1.98 -1.06
N PHE A 119 15.53 -3.08 -0.70
CA PHE A 119 14.41 -3.10 0.23
C PHE A 119 14.82 -2.62 1.62
N VAL A 120 15.92 -3.13 2.18
CA VAL A 120 16.43 -2.72 3.50
C VAL A 120 16.78 -1.24 3.49
N LEU A 121 17.47 -0.76 2.45
CA LEU A 121 17.81 0.66 2.30
C LEU A 121 16.56 1.54 2.20
N ASP A 122 15.55 1.12 1.45
CA ASP A 122 14.27 1.83 1.36
C ASP A 122 13.54 1.85 2.72
N GLN A 123 13.55 0.75 3.47
CA GLN A 123 12.98 0.73 4.82
C GLN A 123 13.77 1.64 5.77
N LEU A 124 15.10 1.64 5.72
CA LEU A 124 15.93 2.56 6.51
C LEU A 124 15.66 4.03 6.15
N ALA A 125 15.51 4.34 4.86
CA ALA A 125 15.13 5.67 4.41
C ALA A 125 13.75 6.09 4.94
N ARG A 126 12.76 5.17 4.92
CA ARG A 126 11.43 5.41 5.51
C ARG A 126 11.47 5.58 7.03
N LEU A 127 12.35 4.86 7.72
CA LEU A 127 12.54 4.96 9.16
C LEU A 127 13.44 6.14 9.58
N SER A 128 14.12 6.79 8.62
CA SER A 128 15.04 7.89 8.91
C SER A 128 14.43 9.01 9.77
N PRO A 129 13.15 9.42 9.62
CA PRO A 129 12.56 10.43 10.51
C PRO A 129 12.53 9.98 11.96
N MET A 130 12.15 8.72 12.17
CA MET A 130 12.09 8.10 13.48
C MET A 130 13.49 7.94 14.08
N ILE A 131 14.49 7.52 13.29
CA ILE A 131 15.89 7.40 13.74
C ILE A 131 16.46 8.77 14.14
N LEU A 132 16.17 9.83 13.37
CA LEU A 132 16.59 11.20 13.71
C LEU A 132 15.95 11.67 15.03
N LEU A 133 14.66 11.38 15.23
CA LEU A 133 13.98 11.66 16.49
C LEU A 133 14.64 10.91 17.65
N TRP A 134 14.95 9.62 17.50
CA TRP A 134 15.64 8.84 18.53
C TRP A 134 17.00 9.43 18.87
N GLY A 135 17.77 9.80 17.85
CA GLY A 135 19.05 10.48 17.99
C GLY A 135 18.94 11.81 18.74
N ALA A 136 17.90 12.60 18.44
CA ALA A 136 17.64 13.88 19.11
C ALA A 136 17.29 13.69 20.60
N LEU A 137 16.42 12.73 20.93
CA LEU A 137 16.08 12.41 22.32
C LEU A 137 17.30 11.95 23.11
N TRP A 138 18.09 11.04 22.52
CA TRP A 138 19.31 10.53 23.13
C TRP A 138 20.38 11.60 23.33
N TYR A 139 20.59 12.44 22.32
CA TYR A 139 21.51 13.58 22.40
C TYR A 139 21.10 14.57 23.50
N TRP A 140 19.80 14.86 23.61
CA TRP A 140 19.28 15.74 24.65
C TRP A 140 19.55 15.17 26.05
N GLN A 141 19.26 13.89 26.29
CA GLN A 141 19.54 13.27 27.59
C GLN A 141 21.03 13.37 27.97
N ARG A 142 21.94 13.19 27.00
CA ARG A 142 23.39 13.32 27.23
C ARG A 142 23.84 14.76 27.55
N ARG A 143 23.22 15.76 26.93
CA ARG A 143 23.60 17.18 27.09
C ARG A 143 23.00 17.86 28.30
N LYS A 144 21.80 17.45 28.74
CA LYS A 144 21.12 17.98 29.92
C LYS A 144 20.80 16.87 30.93
N PRO A 145 21.83 16.23 31.53
CA PRO A 145 21.59 15.24 32.56
C PRO A 145 20.87 15.88 33.78
N ILE A 146 21.13 17.15 34.07
CA ILE A 146 20.89 17.72 35.42
C ILE A 146 19.46 18.24 35.67
N GLU A 147 18.63 18.49 34.63
CA GLU A 147 17.21 18.89 34.82
C GLU A 147 16.21 17.75 34.53
N THR A 148 16.68 16.57 34.12
CA THR A 148 15.83 15.41 33.78
C THR A 148 15.65 14.43 34.95
N LEU A 149 16.09 14.81 36.15
CA LEU A 149 16.40 13.89 37.25
C LEU A 149 15.74 14.29 38.59
N HIS A 150 14.42 14.46 38.63
CA HIS A 150 13.70 13.90 39.79
C HIS A 150 13.59 12.39 39.53
N LEU A 151 14.70 11.65 39.67
CA LEU A 151 14.71 10.21 39.43
C LEU A 151 13.85 9.53 40.49
N VAL A 152 13.02 8.61 40.02
CA VAL A 152 12.52 7.52 40.84
C VAL A 152 13.52 6.34 40.82
N THR A 153 14.29 6.14 39.73
CA THR A 153 15.30 5.06 39.57
C THR A 153 16.38 5.38 38.51
N ASP A 154 17.62 4.88 38.65
CA ASP A 154 18.72 5.01 37.66
C ASP A 154 18.69 3.90 36.58
N GLU A 155 17.54 3.30 36.33
CA GLU A 155 17.38 2.26 35.32
C GLU A 155 16.92 2.83 33.97
N THR A 156 17.27 2.15 32.88
CA THR A 156 16.68 2.45 31.56
C THR A 156 15.28 1.90 31.47
N TYR A 157 14.40 2.51 30.65
CA TYR A 157 13.05 1.99 30.43
C TYR A 157 13.02 0.52 30.00
N ALA A 158 13.97 0.07 29.17
CA ALA A 158 14.05 -1.33 28.78
C ALA A 158 14.41 -2.29 29.94
N ALA A 159 15.12 -1.81 30.94
CA ALA A 159 15.48 -2.58 32.13
C ALA A 159 14.29 -2.69 33.11
N MET A 160 13.48 -1.64 33.20
CA MET A 160 12.23 -1.64 33.98
C MET A 160 11.16 -2.58 33.41
N LEU A 161 11.26 -2.94 32.12
CA LEU A 161 10.38 -3.94 31.52
C LEU A 161 10.72 -5.34 32.02
N ASN A 162 9.68 -6.07 32.45
CA ASN A 162 9.80 -7.50 32.72
C ASN A 162 10.27 -8.26 31.46
N ALA A 163 10.92 -9.41 31.66
CA ALA A 163 11.55 -10.17 30.58
C ALA A 163 10.56 -10.53 29.46
N GLY A 164 9.34 -10.94 29.82
CA GLY A 164 8.31 -11.29 28.85
C GLY A 164 7.84 -10.12 27.98
N ALA A 165 7.64 -8.92 28.54
CA ALA A 165 7.27 -7.73 27.77
C ALA A 165 8.41 -7.28 26.84
N ARG A 166 9.65 -7.40 27.30
CA ARG A 166 10.84 -7.11 26.49
C ARG A 166 10.95 -8.09 25.31
N GLN A 167 10.79 -9.39 25.57
CA GLN A 167 10.78 -10.42 24.53
C GLN A 167 9.61 -10.23 23.57
N PHE A 168 8.43 -9.86 24.07
CA PHE A 168 7.27 -9.54 23.25
C PHE A 168 7.60 -8.41 22.27
N LEU A 169 8.15 -7.28 22.74
CA LEU A 169 8.55 -6.18 21.85
C LEU A 169 9.53 -6.66 20.79
N LEU A 170 10.58 -7.40 21.17
CA LEU A 170 11.60 -7.89 20.22
C LEU A 170 11.01 -8.84 19.17
N TRP A 171 10.32 -9.91 19.59
CA TRP A 171 9.81 -10.92 18.67
C TRP A 171 8.62 -10.43 17.85
N VAL A 172 7.67 -9.75 18.48
CA VAL A 172 6.45 -9.28 17.80
C VAL A 172 6.71 -8.00 17.00
N GLY A 173 7.64 -7.15 17.48
CA GLY A 173 8.00 -5.89 16.83
C GLY A 173 9.04 -6.05 15.73
N LEU A 174 10.15 -6.78 15.95
CA LEU A 174 11.17 -6.99 14.90
C LEU A 174 10.83 -8.16 13.98
N GLY A 175 10.11 -9.16 14.50
CA GLY A 175 9.82 -10.42 13.81
C GLY A 175 9.26 -10.24 12.40
N PRO A 176 8.22 -9.42 12.16
CA PRO A 176 7.64 -9.30 10.82
C PRO A 176 8.64 -8.81 9.76
N PHE A 177 9.49 -7.83 10.11
CA PHE A 177 10.55 -7.35 9.22
C PHE A 177 11.61 -8.42 8.96
N VAL A 178 12.10 -9.05 10.03
CA VAL A 178 13.12 -10.12 9.93
C VAL A 178 12.59 -11.30 9.11
N LEU A 179 11.36 -11.75 9.38
CA LEU A 179 10.71 -12.84 8.65
C LEU A 179 10.56 -12.51 7.17
N THR A 180 10.18 -11.28 6.82
CA THR A 180 10.06 -10.87 5.42
C THR A 180 11.39 -10.98 4.67
N VAL A 181 12.48 -10.51 5.31
CA VAL A 181 13.83 -10.62 4.75
C VAL A 181 14.27 -12.09 4.63
N LEU A 182 14.02 -12.91 5.66
CA LEU A 182 14.36 -14.33 5.64
C LEU A 182 13.58 -15.13 4.59
N ILE A 183 12.27 -14.87 4.45
CA ILE A 183 11.42 -15.52 3.44
C ILE A 183 11.91 -15.18 2.03
N SER A 184 12.20 -13.90 1.77
CA SER A 184 12.75 -13.49 0.47
C SER A 184 14.13 -14.10 0.21
N ALA A 185 15.01 -14.13 1.20
CA ALA A 185 16.32 -14.76 1.06
C ALA A 185 16.21 -16.27 0.79
N ALA A 186 15.26 -16.95 1.43
CA ALA A 186 15.05 -18.39 1.26
C ALA A 186 14.37 -18.75 -0.06
N LEU A 187 13.42 -17.94 -0.52
CA LEU A 187 12.62 -18.21 -1.74
C LEU A 187 13.18 -17.53 -2.99
N GLY A 188 14.19 -16.66 -2.88
CA GLY A 188 14.75 -15.91 -4.00
C GLY A 188 13.77 -14.90 -4.63
N THR A 189 12.71 -14.53 -3.91
CA THR A 189 11.66 -13.62 -4.40
C THR A 189 12.08 -12.17 -4.21
N SER A 190 11.81 -11.32 -5.20
CA SER A 190 12.03 -9.88 -5.07
C SER A 190 11.10 -9.27 -4.02
N LEU A 191 11.63 -8.34 -3.20
CA LEU A 191 10.85 -7.62 -2.20
C LEU A 191 10.43 -6.26 -2.75
N THR A 192 9.14 -5.96 -2.64
CA THR A 192 8.65 -4.61 -2.91
C THR A 192 8.58 -3.79 -1.63
N ALA A 193 9.14 -2.59 -1.70
CA ALA A 193 9.23 -1.60 -0.62
C ALA A 193 7.93 -1.38 0.18
N SER A 194 6.77 -1.52 -0.48
CA SER A 194 5.47 -1.25 0.13
C SER A 194 5.05 -2.30 1.17
N TRP A 195 5.71 -3.45 1.24
CA TRP A 195 5.35 -4.56 2.14
C TRP A 195 5.68 -4.28 3.60
N GLY A 196 6.79 -3.58 3.88
CA GLY A 196 7.28 -3.36 5.25
C GLY A 196 6.54 -2.31 6.07
N THR A 197 5.72 -1.45 5.45
CA THR A 197 5.27 -0.20 6.08
C THR A 197 4.47 -0.38 7.38
N THR A 198 3.75 -1.49 7.54
CA THR A 198 2.92 -1.75 8.75
C THR A 198 3.67 -2.50 9.85
N PHE A 199 4.90 -2.97 9.60
CA PHE A 199 5.67 -3.77 10.56
C PHE A 199 6.34 -2.93 11.65
N PHE A 200 6.46 -1.63 11.45
CA PHE A 200 7.21 -0.74 12.34
C PHE A 200 6.38 -0.12 13.46
N VAL A 201 5.12 -0.57 13.67
CA VAL A 201 4.21 -0.03 14.69
C VAL A 201 4.84 -0.01 16.08
N LEU A 202 5.56 -1.08 16.46
CA LEU A 202 6.20 -1.18 17.77
C LEU A 202 7.58 -0.51 17.84
N PHE A 203 8.14 -0.04 16.72
CA PHE A 203 9.49 0.50 16.73
C PHE A 203 9.62 1.75 17.60
N GLY A 204 8.54 2.54 17.75
CA GLY A 204 8.53 3.71 18.63
C GLY A 204 8.96 3.40 20.08
N PHE A 205 8.72 2.18 20.58
CA PHE A 205 9.18 1.78 21.92
C PHE A 205 10.71 1.67 22.02
N TYR A 206 11.41 1.35 20.92
CA TYR A 206 12.87 1.26 20.91
C TYR A 206 13.55 2.62 21.06
N ALA A 207 12.86 3.73 20.74
CA ALA A 207 13.32 5.08 21.04
C ALA A 207 13.71 5.25 22.51
N PHE A 208 12.92 4.64 23.39
CA PHE A 208 13.04 4.75 24.83
C PHE A 208 13.98 3.70 25.43
N TRP A 209 14.50 2.78 24.61
CA TRP A 209 15.21 1.59 25.11
C TRP A 209 16.41 1.93 26.00
N LYS A 210 17.14 3.00 25.68
CA LYS A 210 18.29 3.50 26.43
C LYS A 210 18.00 4.76 27.23
N LEU A 211 16.78 5.30 27.15
CA LEU A 211 16.41 6.51 27.87
C LEU A 211 16.09 6.19 29.34
N LYS A 212 16.26 7.19 30.20
CA LYS A 212 15.94 7.14 31.64
C LYS A 212 15.19 8.41 32.05
N GLY A 213 14.48 8.37 33.17
CA GLY A 213 13.85 9.56 33.77
C GLY A 213 12.34 9.52 33.73
N ASN A 214 11.71 10.69 33.78
CA ASN A 214 10.26 10.82 33.93
C ASN A 214 9.49 10.59 32.62
N ASP A 215 8.57 9.62 32.63
CA ASP A 215 7.72 9.23 31.50
C ASP A 215 6.98 10.42 30.88
N ARG A 216 6.37 11.27 31.71
CA ARG A 216 5.54 12.39 31.23
C ARG A 216 6.37 13.36 30.41
N ILE A 217 7.58 13.68 30.86
CA ILE A 217 8.48 14.60 30.16
C ILE A 217 8.89 14.01 28.82
N TRP A 218 9.31 12.74 28.81
CA TRP A 218 9.77 12.08 27.59
C TRP A 218 8.65 11.84 26.57
N LEU A 219 7.45 11.49 27.04
CA LEU A 219 6.26 11.36 26.20
C LEU A 219 5.85 12.70 25.60
N GLN A 220 5.82 13.79 26.39
CA GLN A 220 5.50 15.12 25.89
C GLN A 220 6.52 15.60 24.84
N ARG A 221 7.82 15.44 25.11
CA ARG A 221 8.88 15.80 24.15
C ARG A 221 8.77 15.00 22.87
N THR A 222 8.56 13.68 22.98
CA THR A 222 8.39 12.79 21.84
C THR A 222 7.18 13.21 21.01
N LEU A 223 6.05 13.51 21.66
CA LEU A 223 4.84 13.96 20.98
C LEU A 223 5.06 15.26 20.20
N VAL A 224 5.66 16.28 20.84
CA VAL A 224 5.93 17.57 20.19
C VAL A 224 6.88 17.41 19.02
N LEU A 225 7.98 16.67 19.19
CA LEU A 225 8.96 16.44 18.13
C LEU A 225 8.36 15.61 16.98
N ALA A 226 7.58 14.57 17.29
CA ALA A 226 6.94 13.73 16.29
C ALA A 226 5.90 14.52 15.48
N ILE A 227 5.03 15.29 16.14
CA ILE A 227 4.04 16.14 15.46
C ILE A 227 4.75 17.20 14.61
N GLY A 228 5.71 17.93 15.19
CA GLY A 228 6.47 18.96 14.47
C GLY A 228 7.18 18.39 13.24
N MET A 229 7.83 17.23 13.38
CA MET A 229 8.47 16.55 12.26
C MET A 229 7.47 16.10 11.19
N GLN A 230 6.33 15.53 11.58
CA GLN A 230 5.28 15.14 10.64
C GLN A 230 4.70 16.34 9.88
N LEU A 231 4.47 17.47 10.54
CA LEU A 231 4.01 18.70 9.91
C LEU A 231 5.04 19.25 8.92
N VAL A 232 6.31 19.30 9.31
CA VAL A 232 7.41 19.73 8.42
C VAL A 232 7.52 18.79 7.22
N MET A 233 7.45 17.48 7.42
CA MET A 233 7.49 16.50 6.35
C MET A 233 6.27 16.60 5.42
N ALA A 234 5.06 16.78 5.96
CA ALA A 234 3.85 16.94 5.16
C ALA A 234 3.92 18.20 4.30
N LEU A 235 4.37 19.32 4.89
CA LEU A 235 4.57 20.56 4.17
C LEU A 235 5.66 20.44 3.10
N ALA A 236 6.83 19.91 3.46
CA ALA A 236 7.94 19.71 2.54
C ALA A 236 7.56 18.79 1.38
N TYR A 237 6.85 17.68 1.67
CA TYR A 237 6.36 16.76 0.65
C TYR A 237 5.32 17.41 -0.26
N GLY A 238 4.34 18.12 0.31
CA GLY A 238 3.31 18.83 -0.44
C GLY A 238 3.90 19.89 -1.38
N LEU A 239 4.85 20.69 -0.89
CA LEU A 239 5.57 21.67 -1.70
C LEU A 239 6.43 21.01 -2.78
N ALA A 240 7.23 20.01 -2.41
CA ALA A 240 8.16 19.35 -3.32
C ALA A 240 7.47 18.58 -4.44
N ARG A 241 6.30 17.97 -4.16
CA ARG A 241 5.53 17.18 -5.13
C ARG A 241 4.43 17.96 -5.83
N GLY A 242 3.98 19.09 -5.30
CA GLY A 242 3.05 19.99 -5.96
C GLY A 242 3.77 21.13 -6.68
N PRO A 243 3.72 22.36 -6.14
CA PRO A 243 4.14 23.57 -6.85
C PRO A 243 5.61 23.56 -7.30
N ILE A 244 6.52 22.98 -6.51
CA ILE A 244 7.94 22.93 -6.90
C ILE A 244 8.15 21.95 -8.07
N ALA A 245 7.49 20.78 -8.05
CA ALA A 245 7.58 19.82 -9.15
C ALA A 245 7.00 20.40 -10.44
N GLU A 246 5.89 21.12 -10.34
CA GLU A 246 5.23 21.79 -11.46
C GLU A 246 6.10 22.92 -12.02
N TYR A 247 6.60 23.81 -11.17
CA TYR A 247 7.49 24.91 -11.57
C TYR A 247 8.78 24.38 -12.23
N ALA A 248 9.39 23.35 -11.65
CA ALA A 248 10.61 22.74 -12.18
C ALA A 248 10.40 21.87 -13.43
N GLY A 249 9.16 21.72 -13.93
CA GLY A 249 8.85 20.92 -15.12
C GLY A 249 9.14 19.42 -14.95
N ARG A 250 9.15 18.90 -13.73
CA ARG A 250 9.44 17.47 -13.50
C ARG A 250 8.28 16.60 -13.94
N ASP A 251 8.59 15.41 -14.46
CA ASP A 251 7.61 14.39 -14.85
C ASP A 251 7.01 13.62 -13.66
N ALA A 252 6.81 14.31 -12.54
CA ALA A 252 6.22 13.73 -11.34
C ALA A 252 4.74 13.43 -11.57
N ARG A 253 4.27 12.25 -11.17
CA ARG A 253 2.84 11.87 -11.26
C ARG A 253 1.90 12.85 -10.55
N SER A 254 2.39 13.54 -9.51
CA SER A 254 1.63 14.53 -8.75
C SER A 254 1.41 15.85 -9.48
N ALA A 255 2.20 16.13 -10.52
CA ALA A 255 2.07 17.31 -11.37
C ALA A 255 1.44 16.98 -12.72
N PHE A 256 0.91 15.76 -12.90
CA PHE A 256 0.38 15.32 -14.19
C PHE A 256 -0.85 16.13 -14.60
N ALA A 257 -0.87 16.65 -15.83
CA ALA A 257 -1.96 17.44 -16.41
C ALA A 257 -3.15 16.57 -16.87
N GLY A 258 -3.66 15.73 -15.97
CA GLY A 258 -4.78 14.83 -16.23
C GLY A 258 -6.06 15.52 -16.73
N PRO A 259 -6.52 16.62 -16.10
CA PRO A 259 -7.69 17.36 -16.57
C PRO A 259 -7.54 17.88 -18.00
N GLU A 260 -6.40 18.48 -18.32
CA GLU A 260 -6.13 19.07 -19.64
C GLU A 260 -6.01 18.00 -20.72
N LEU A 261 -5.42 16.85 -20.39
CA LEU A 261 -5.39 15.69 -21.28
C LEU A 261 -6.79 15.15 -21.56
N ALA A 262 -7.60 14.96 -20.50
CA ALA A 262 -8.96 14.45 -20.62
C ALA A 262 -9.86 15.40 -21.41
N GLU A 263 -9.73 16.72 -21.22
CA GLU A 263 -10.48 17.73 -21.97
C GLU A 263 -10.15 17.69 -23.47
N LYS A 264 -8.86 17.58 -23.84
CA LYS A 264 -8.45 17.43 -25.24
C LYS A 264 -9.04 16.16 -25.86
N LEU A 265 -8.94 15.04 -25.16
CA LEU A 265 -9.49 13.77 -25.61
C LEU A 265 -11.02 13.78 -25.71
N ASN A 266 -11.70 14.44 -24.77
CA ASN A 266 -13.15 14.62 -24.83
C ASN A 266 -13.56 15.47 -26.03
N THR A 267 -12.82 16.54 -26.31
CA THR A 267 -13.05 17.38 -27.49
C THR A 267 -12.88 16.57 -28.78
N ILE A 268 -11.82 15.78 -28.88
CA ILE A 268 -11.59 14.87 -30.01
C ILE A 268 -12.73 13.86 -30.14
N TRP A 269 -13.19 13.29 -29.03
CA TRP A 269 -14.32 12.36 -29.04
C TRP A 269 -15.60 13.04 -29.54
N GLN A 270 -15.97 14.20 -28.99
CA GLN A 270 -17.19 14.93 -29.38
C GLN A 270 -17.19 15.35 -30.85
N GLN A 271 -16.00 15.59 -31.44
CA GLN A 271 -15.88 15.88 -32.88
C GLN A 271 -16.25 14.70 -33.77
N HIS A 272 -16.03 13.47 -33.32
CA HIS A 272 -16.24 12.26 -34.11
C HIS A 272 -17.50 11.47 -33.70
N VAL A 273 -17.91 11.60 -32.44
CA VAL A 273 -19.07 10.94 -31.84
C VAL A 273 -19.87 11.99 -31.04
N PRO A 274 -20.56 12.92 -31.73
CA PRO A 274 -21.28 14.01 -31.08
C PRO A 274 -22.41 13.49 -30.19
N ASP A 275 -22.75 14.28 -29.17
CA ASP A 275 -23.87 14.07 -28.23
C ASP A 275 -23.80 12.76 -27.42
N THR A 276 -22.70 12.02 -27.50
CA THR A 276 -22.47 10.79 -26.75
C THR A 276 -21.28 10.99 -25.82
N PRO A 277 -21.43 10.84 -24.49
CA PRO A 277 -20.28 10.88 -23.59
C PRO A 277 -19.40 9.65 -23.79
N VAL A 278 -18.09 9.77 -23.55
CA VAL A 278 -17.15 8.63 -23.62
C VAL A 278 -17.59 7.55 -22.63
N PRO A 279 -18.03 6.36 -23.08
CA PRO A 279 -18.50 5.32 -22.17
C PRO A 279 -17.34 4.53 -21.60
N LEU A 280 -16.29 4.30 -22.40
CA LEU A 280 -15.18 3.42 -22.07
C LEU A 280 -13.85 4.02 -22.56
N VAL A 281 -12.85 4.02 -21.68
CA VAL A 281 -11.46 4.39 -22.01
C VAL A 281 -10.58 3.15 -21.91
N ALA A 282 -10.02 2.69 -23.01
CA ALA A 282 -9.04 1.62 -23.03
C ALA A 282 -7.62 2.19 -22.94
N SER A 283 -6.91 1.90 -21.85
CA SER A 283 -5.54 2.37 -21.61
C SER A 283 -4.89 1.59 -20.46
N ASP A 284 -3.65 1.87 -20.08
CA ASP A 284 -3.09 1.32 -18.85
C ASP A 284 -3.84 1.86 -17.62
N ARG A 285 -3.67 1.20 -16.47
CA ARG A 285 -4.37 1.54 -15.23
C ARG A 285 -4.19 2.99 -14.81
N TRP A 286 -2.99 3.55 -14.96
CA TRP A 286 -2.70 4.91 -14.49
C TRP A 286 -3.21 5.97 -15.48
N PHE A 287 -2.93 5.83 -16.78
CA PHE A 287 -3.34 6.81 -17.77
C PHE A 287 -4.86 6.77 -18.00
N GLY A 288 -5.44 5.58 -18.13
CA GLY A 288 -6.89 5.39 -18.24
C GLY A 288 -7.66 5.93 -17.03
N GLY A 289 -7.15 5.68 -15.82
CA GLY A 289 -7.72 6.24 -14.59
C GLY A 289 -7.68 7.77 -14.56
N ASN A 290 -6.56 8.40 -14.94
CA ASN A 290 -6.49 9.87 -15.01
C ASN A 290 -7.44 10.47 -16.04
N ILE A 291 -7.64 9.80 -17.17
CA ILE A 291 -8.59 10.26 -18.19
C ILE A 291 -10.02 10.11 -17.67
N ALA A 292 -10.43 8.90 -17.31
CA ALA A 292 -11.81 8.62 -16.90
C ALA A 292 -12.27 9.45 -15.69
N LEU A 293 -11.38 9.68 -14.70
CA LEU A 293 -11.68 10.54 -13.55
C LEU A 293 -12.04 11.98 -13.91
N ASN A 294 -11.54 12.48 -15.04
CA ASN A 294 -11.77 13.84 -15.53
C ASN A 294 -12.77 13.90 -16.70
N LEU A 295 -13.38 12.77 -17.07
CA LEU A 295 -14.47 12.68 -18.06
C LEU A 295 -15.83 12.60 -17.36
N ASN A 296 -16.76 11.81 -17.89
CA ASN A 296 -18.06 11.60 -17.29
C ASN A 296 -17.96 10.64 -16.10
N ARG A 297 -18.82 10.84 -15.09
CA ARG A 297 -18.90 9.97 -13.90
C ARG A 297 -19.11 8.49 -14.24
N ASN A 298 -19.75 8.20 -15.37
CA ASN A 298 -20.04 6.84 -15.82
C ASN A 298 -19.01 6.29 -16.81
N THR A 299 -17.91 7.01 -17.08
CA THR A 299 -16.85 6.52 -17.94
C THR A 299 -16.08 5.41 -17.24
N GLU A 300 -16.10 4.21 -17.82
CA GLU A 300 -15.36 3.05 -17.32
C GLU A 300 -13.96 2.99 -17.93
N VAL A 301 -13.06 2.22 -17.30
CA VAL A 301 -11.70 1.99 -17.80
C VAL A 301 -11.56 0.53 -18.22
N PHE A 302 -11.12 0.29 -19.46
CA PHE A 302 -10.70 -1.03 -19.92
C PHE A 302 -9.18 -1.16 -19.75
N ILE A 303 -8.77 -1.71 -18.60
CA ILE A 303 -7.36 -1.74 -18.18
C ILE A 303 -6.58 -2.65 -19.12
N SER A 304 -5.63 -2.07 -19.84
CA SER A 304 -4.71 -2.75 -20.75
C SER A 304 -5.41 -3.62 -21.80
N ALA A 305 -6.66 -3.29 -22.14
CA ALA A 305 -7.53 -4.10 -22.99
C ALA A 305 -7.60 -5.59 -22.56
N ASP A 306 -7.58 -5.83 -21.25
CA ASP A 306 -7.58 -7.14 -20.64
C ASP A 306 -8.81 -7.32 -19.75
N TYR A 307 -9.69 -8.25 -20.13
CA TYR A 307 -10.93 -8.56 -19.41
C TYR A 307 -10.69 -9.20 -18.06
N PHE A 308 -9.54 -9.86 -17.86
CA PHE A 308 -9.16 -10.37 -16.55
C PHE A 308 -8.87 -9.22 -15.58
N GLN A 309 -8.27 -8.14 -16.08
CA GLN A 309 -8.03 -6.92 -15.29
C GLN A 309 -9.24 -5.99 -15.18
N SER A 310 -10.26 -6.23 -16.00
CA SER A 310 -11.48 -5.42 -16.08
C SER A 310 -12.75 -6.29 -15.96
N PRO A 311 -12.92 -7.08 -14.87
CA PRO A 311 -14.00 -8.07 -14.76
C PRO A 311 -15.41 -7.49 -14.68
N TRP A 312 -15.53 -6.16 -14.55
CA TRP A 312 -16.82 -5.46 -14.64
C TRP A 312 -17.31 -5.29 -16.10
N LEU A 313 -16.45 -5.55 -17.09
CA LEU A 313 -16.78 -5.45 -18.51
C LEU A 313 -17.15 -6.82 -19.07
N ASN A 314 -18.27 -6.89 -19.80
CA ASN A 314 -18.65 -8.09 -20.55
C ASN A 314 -17.90 -8.15 -21.89
N PRO A 315 -17.12 -9.21 -22.18
CA PRO A 315 -16.33 -9.33 -23.41
C PRO A 315 -17.12 -9.19 -24.72
N GLU A 316 -18.39 -9.56 -24.71
CA GLU A 316 -19.25 -9.56 -25.90
C GLU A 316 -19.87 -8.18 -26.16
N THR A 317 -20.06 -7.36 -25.13
CA THR A 317 -20.83 -6.11 -25.22
C THR A 317 -20.05 -4.85 -24.86
N ALA A 318 -18.88 -4.96 -24.21
CA ALA A 318 -18.14 -3.81 -23.67
C ALA A 318 -17.79 -2.74 -24.72
N LEU A 319 -17.51 -3.16 -25.95
CA LEU A 319 -17.13 -2.25 -27.04
C LEU A 319 -18.31 -1.77 -27.88
N ASN A 320 -19.54 -2.25 -27.64
CA ASN A 320 -20.71 -1.95 -28.47
C ASN A 320 -21.07 -0.47 -28.48
N CYS A 321 -20.87 0.23 -27.36
CA CYS A 321 -21.09 1.67 -27.25
C CYS A 321 -19.88 2.52 -27.62
N GLY A 322 -18.86 1.90 -28.21
CA GLY A 322 -17.62 2.56 -28.60
C GLY A 322 -16.64 2.66 -27.44
N ALA A 323 -15.39 2.95 -27.79
CA ALA A 323 -14.31 3.07 -26.81
C ALA A 323 -13.27 4.06 -27.31
N LEU A 324 -12.74 4.85 -26.38
CA LEU A 324 -11.58 5.70 -26.61
C LEU A 324 -10.32 4.93 -26.20
N VAL A 325 -9.52 4.51 -27.16
CA VAL A 325 -8.27 3.80 -26.94
C VAL A 325 -7.13 4.80 -26.87
N VAL A 326 -6.34 4.79 -25.79
CA VAL A 326 -5.28 5.79 -25.59
C VAL A 326 -4.01 5.14 -25.06
N TYR A 327 -2.87 5.48 -25.65
CA TYR A 327 -1.55 5.09 -25.15
C TYR A 327 -0.47 6.11 -25.51
N ALA A 328 0.67 6.08 -24.81
CA ALA A 328 1.76 7.04 -25.01
C ALA A 328 3.12 6.32 -25.15
N PRO A 329 3.56 6.01 -26.40
CA PRO A 329 4.69 5.11 -26.68
C PRO A 329 5.99 5.39 -25.92
N HIS A 330 6.29 6.67 -25.67
CA HIS A 330 7.52 7.12 -25.03
C HIS A 330 7.33 7.63 -23.59
N ALA A 331 6.10 7.56 -23.06
CA ALA A 331 5.82 7.94 -21.69
C ALA A 331 6.02 6.76 -20.73
N LYS A 332 6.17 7.08 -19.43
CA LYS A 332 6.23 6.07 -18.36
C LYS A 332 4.88 5.35 -18.25
N GLY A 333 4.82 4.11 -18.73
CA GLY A 333 3.63 3.25 -18.67
C GLY A 333 3.93 1.85 -19.21
N TYR A 334 3.03 0.91 -18.94
CA TYR A 334 3.04 -0.40 -19.58
C TYR A 334 1.92 -0.44 -20.62
N TRP A 335 2.29 -0.59 -21.88
CA TRP A 335 1.36 -0.66 -23.00
C TRP A 335 1.30 -2.11 -23.47
N SER A 336 0.22 -2.81 -23.10
CA SER A 336 0.07 -4.23 -23.42
C SER A 336 -0.08 -4.44 -24.93
N PRO A 337 0.35 -5.60 -25.46
CA PRO A 337 0.09 -5.96 -26.86
C PRO A 337 -1.41 -5.93 -27.20
N GLN A 338 -2.27 -6.31 -26.27
CA GLN A 338 -3.73 -6.28 -26.41
C GLN A 338 -4.25 -4.85 -26.60
N LEU A 339 -3.73 -3.88 -25.83
CA LEU A 339 -4.09 -2.47 -25.97
C LEU A 339 -3.65 -1.92 -27.33
N ILE A 340 -2.45 -2.28 -27.78
CA ILE A 340 -1.94 -1.87 -29.09
C ILE A 340 -2.78 -2.48 -30.21
N ALA A 341 -3.13 -3.77 -30.11
CA ALA A 341 -4.01 -4.43 -31.08
C ALA A 341 -5.40 -3.77 -31.14
N LEU A 342 -5.96 -3.42 -29.97
CA LEU A 342 -7.22 -2.69 -29.89
C LEU A 342 -7.12 -1.30 -30.54
N TYR A 343 -6.03 -0.58 -30.30
CA TYR A 343 -5.74 0.68 -30.99
C TYR A 343 -5.69 0.50 -32.50
N GLU A 344 -5.02 -0.54 -33.01
CA GLU A 344 -4.91 -0.75 -34.45
C GLU A 344 -6.27 -1.05 -35.11
N SER A 345 -7.19 -1.68 -34.38
CA SER A 345 -8.56 -1.95 -34.83
C SER A 345 -9.46 -0.71 -34.86
N ALA A 346 -9.06 0.41 -34.26
CA ALA A 346 -9.86 1.63 -34.23
C ALA A 346 -9.99 2.24 -35.63
N GLY A 347 -11.22 2.61 -35.99
CA GLY A 347 -11.54 3.18 -37.32
C GLY A 347 -11.04 4.61 -37.51
N ILE A 348 -10.93 5.36 -36.41
CA ILE A 348 -10.43 6.74 -36.42
C ILE A 348 -9.25 6.80 -35.47
N LYS A 349 -8.13 7.33 -35.93
CA LYS A 349 -6.88 7.40 -35.18
C LYS A 349 -6.24 8.76 -35.34
N GLY A 350 -5.48 9.17 -34.33
CA GLY A 350 -4.64 10.35 -34.39
C GLY A 350 -3.61 10.38 -33.29
N GLU A 351 -2.83 11.45 -33.29
CA GLU A 351 -1.86 11.72 -32.26
C GLU A 351 -1.73 13.21 -32.01
N PHE A 352 -1.29 13.57 -30.81
CA PHE A 352 -0.92 14.95 -30.47
C PHE A 352 0.17 14.94 -29.40
N GLU A 353 0.88 16.05 -29.31
CA GLU A 353 1.83 16.26 -28.21
C GLU A 353 1.14 16.88 -26.99
N HIS A 354 1.54 16.39 -25.82
CA HIS A 354 1.05 16.88 -24.54
C HIS A 354 2.22 17.09 -23.58
N HIS A 355 2.15 18.16 -22.79
CA HIS A 355 3.12 18.41 -21.73
C HIS A 355 2.77 17.55 -20.51
N TRP A 356 3.77 16.96 -19.84
CA TRP A 356 3.51 16.14 -18.65
C TRP A 356 2.76 16.92 -17.56
N SER A 357 3.10 18.20 -17.34
CA SER A 357 2.43 19.08 -16.40
C SER A 357 1.88 20.33 -17.10
N ARG A 358 1.10 21.13 -16.36
CA ARG A 358 0.61 22.44 -16.83
C ARG A 358 1.72 23.42 -17.20
N SER A 359 2.91 23.21 -16.64
CA SER A 359 4.09 24.00 -16.98
C SER A 359 4.60 23.61 -18.36
N LYS A 360 4.76 24.61 -19.23
CA LYS A 360 5.37 24.44 -20.57
C LYS A 360 6.83 23.99 -20.54
N HIS A 361 7.48 24.06 -19.38
CA HIS A 361 8.84 23.55 -19.19
C HIS A 361 8.88 22.04 -18.95
N SER A 362 7.73 21.39 -18.77
CA SER A 362 7.67 19.95 -18.57
C SER A 362 7.87 19.20 -19.89
N PRO A 363 8.41 17.96 -19.84
CA PRO A 363 8.67 17.19 -21.05
C PRO A 363 7.39 16.97 -21.86
N LEU A 364 7.52 17.12 -23.17
CA LEU A 364 6.50 16.73 -24.13
C LEU A 364 6.51 15.21 -24.29
N PHE A 365 5.33 14.64 -24.46
CA PHE A 365 5.17 13.25 -24.85
C PHE A 365 4.03 13.13 -25.86
N THR A 366 4.17 12.18 -26.78
CA THR A 366 3.16 11.90 -27.79
C THR A 366 2.06 11.03 -27.20
N VAL A 367 0.82 11.49 -27.35
CA VAL A 367 -0.39 10.73 -27.04
C VAL A 367 -0.95 10.20 -28.34
N LYS A 368 -1.08 8.88 -28.45
CA LYS A 368 -1.80 8.22 -29.54
C LYS A 368 -3.19 7.87 -29.05
N TRP A 369 -4.19 8.22 -29.85
CA TRP A 369 -5.59 7.96 -29.54
C TRP A 369 -6.29 7.31 -30.74
N GLY A 370 -7.25 6.45 -30.44
CA GLY A 370 -8.12 5.79 -31.41
C GLY A 370 -9.56 5.77 -30.90
N ILE A 371 -10.52 5.86 -31.81
CA ILE A 371 -11.94 5.76 -31.51
C ILE A 371 -12.49 4.50 -32.18
N ILE A 372 -13.01 3.60 -31.34
CA ILE A 372 -13.94 2.57 -31.75
C ILE A 372 -15.32 3.22 -31.72
N THR A 373 -15.92 3.39 -32.88
CA THR A 373 -17.22 4.06 -33.01
C THR A 373 -18.33 3.20 -32.40
N PRO A 374 -19.35 3.79 -31.77
CA PRO A 374 -20.51 3.06 -31.29
C PRO A 374 -21.15 2.25 -32.43
N GLY A 375 -21.41 0.98 -32.19
CA GLY A 375 -22.13 0.11 -33.11
C GLY A 375 -23.64 0.27 -32.97
N PRO A 376 -24.44 -0.30 -33.89
CA PRO A 376 -25.90 -0.27 -33.83
C PRO A 376 -26.48 -0.98 -32.59
N GLN A 377 -25.67 -1.80 -31.92
CA GLN A 377 -26.06 -2.49 -30.68
C GLN A 377 -25.90 -1.63 -29.41
N CYS A 378 -25.37 -0.41 -29.52
CA CYS A 378 -25.27 0.49 -28.37
C CYS A 378 -26.67 0.83 -27.83
N GLY A 379 -26.92 0.48 -26.57
CA GLY A 379 -28.21 0.69 -25.90
C GLY A 379 -29.07 -0.57 -25.72
N LEU A 380 -28.81 -1.66 -26.45
CA LEU A 380 -29.51 -2.94 -26.22
C LEU A 380 -28.98 -3.69 -24.98
N ALA A 381 -27.70 -3.52 -24.65
CA ALA A 381 -27.03 -4.25 -23.57
C ALA A 381 -27.27 -3.70 -22.14
N LYS A 382 -27.96 -2.56 -21.97
CA LYS A 382 -28.24 -1.99 -20.64
C LYS A 382 -29.50 -2.56 -19.97
N ASN A 383 -30.23 -3.43 -20.66
CA ASN A 383 -31.53 -3.97 -20.22
C ASN A 383 -31.48 -5.47 -19.83
N GLU A 384 -30.30 -6.07 -19.71
CA GLU A 384 -30.13 -7.44 -19.20
C GLU A 384 -29.51 -7.47 -17.80
#